data_AF-A0A7W0L6B2-F1
#
_entry.id   AF-A0A7W0L6B2-F1
#
_cell.length_a   1.000
_cell.length_b   1.000
_cell.length_c   1.000
_cell.angle_alpha   90.00
_cell.angle_beta   90.00
_cell.angle_gamma   90.00
#
_symmetry.space_group_name_H-M   'P 1'
#
loop_
_entity.id
_entity.type
_entity.pdbx_description
1 polymer ?
#
loop_
_entity_poly.entity_id
_entity_poly.type
_entity_poly.pdbx_seq_one_letter_code
_entity_poly.pdbx_strand_id
1 'polypeptide(L)'
;MAPGSVAEDATDSNAVEAGRELYEQSCITCHGSNLEGVSDRGPSLIGVGEASVFFQVSTGRMPLARQGEQAFRGPVTFTDDEIDQLMAYIQANGGGPTLPSGDLRDGELAAGGELFRLNCASCHNFAGRGGALSSGKNAPNLSEASDLQMYAAMLSGPSNMPVFGDNQLTPEEKRAIINYVQTLDESTDPGGLGIGRAGPVPEGVVIWLLGMGVLLIGVFWIGSKA
;
A
#
# COMPACT_ATOMS: atom_id res chain seq x y z
N MET A 1 -35.70 -25.46 8.83
CA MET A 1 -34.81 -24.39 9.32
C MET A 1 -33.40 -24.93 9.39
N ALA A 2 -32.46 -24.34 8.65
CA ALA A 2 -31.05 -24.67 8.75
C ALA A 2 -30.43 -23.97 9.99
N PRO A 3 -29.58 -24.63 10.79
CA PRO A 3 -29.01 -24.08 12.03
C PRO A 3 -27.76 -23.18 11.85
N GLY A 4 -27.52 -22.62 10.66
CA GLY A 4 -26.28 -21.84 10.38
C GLY A 4 -26.24 -20.44 10.97
N SER A 5 -27.38 -19.74 11.08
CA SER A 5 -27.39 -18.28 11.31
C SER A 5 -27.04 -17.82 12.73
N VAL A 6 -26.98 -18.72 13.72
CA VAL A 6 -26.74 -18.32 15.12
C VAL A 6 -25.24 -18.32 15.45
N ALA A 7 -24.44 -19.14 14.76
CA ALA A 7 -22.99 -19.26 15.01
C ALA A 7 -22.19 -18.17 14.29
N GLU A 8 -22.62 -17.75 13.10
CA GLU A 8 -22.01 -16.63 12.35
C GLU A 8 -22.32 -15.29 13.06
N ASP A 9 -23.57 -15.05 13.45
CA ASP A 9 -24.01 -13.83 14.16
C ASP A 9 -23.38 -13.70 15.58
N ALA A 10 -23.20 -14.82 16.29
CA ALA A 10 -22.50 -14.82 17.58
C ALA A 10 -20.98 -14.58 17.44
N THR A 11 -20.35 -15.09 16.38
CA THR A 11 -18.93 -14.83 16.11
C THR A 11 -18.69 -13.38 15.71
N ASP A 12 -19.55 -12.83 14.84
CA ASP A 12 -19.48 -11.44 14.40
C ASP A 12 -19.74 -10.47 15.55
N SER A 13 -20.72 -10.73 16.41
CA SER A 13 -20.99 -9.89 17.58
C SER A 13 -19.83 -9.85 18.58
N ASN A 14 -19.13 -10.98 18.80
CA ASN A 14 -17.95 -11.03 19.67
C ASN A 14 -16.76 -10.27 19.06
N ALA A 15 -16.55 -10.38 17.73
CA ALA A 15 -15.49 -9.66 17.04
C ALA A 15 -15.70 -8.14 17.06
N VAL A 16 -16.94 -7.69 16.87
CA VAL A 16 -17.32 -6.27 16.95
C VAL A 16 -17.10 -5.73 18.37
N GLU A 17 -17.45 -6.49 19.41
CA GLU A 17 -17.23 -6.08 20.80
C GLU A 17 -15.75 -5.99 21.17
N ALA A 18 -14.94 -6.99 20.79
CA ALA A 18 -13.49 -6.93 20.99
C ALA A 18 -12.84 -5.75 20.22
N GLY A 19 -13.31 -5.50 19.00
CA GLY A 19 -12.88 -4.36 18.20
C GLY A 19 -13.22 -3.01 18.83
N ARG A 20 -14.38 -2.93 19.50
CA ARG A 20 -14.80 -1.75 20.27
C ARG A 20 -13.83 -1.46 21.41
N GLU A 21 -13.44 -2.47 22.18
CA GLU A 21 -12.49 -2.30 23.29
C GLU A 21 -11.14 -1.79 22.80
N LEU A 22 -10.63 -2.32 21.68
CA LEU A 22 -9.38 -1.85 21.06
C LEU A 22 -9.49 -0.39 20.58
N TYR A 23 -10.62 -0.06 19.95
CA TYR A 23 -10.92 1.28 19.44
C TYR A 23 -10.99 2.33 20.56
N GLU A 24 -11.69 2.02 21.65
CA GLU A 24 -11.82 2.88 22.83
C GLU A 24 -10.46 3.16 23.48
N GLN A 25 -9.55 2.19 23.49
CA GLN A 25 -8.22 2.34 24.07
C GLN A 25 -7.25 3.13 23.18
N SER A 26 -7.35 2.99 21.86
CA SER A 26 -6.28 3.43 20.95
C SER A 26 -6.67 4.54 19.97
N CYS A 27 -7.95 4.70 19.64
CA CYS A 27 -8.38 5.49 18.48
C CYS A 27 -9.27 6.69 18.83
N ILE A 28 -10.05 6.60 19.92
CA ILE A 28 -11.07 7.59 20.32
C ILE A 28 -10.54 9.03 20.44
N THR A 29 -9.29 9.20 20.89
CA THR A 29 -8.70 10.53 21.13
C THR A 29 -8.61 11.38 19.86
N CYS A 30 -8.51 10.74 18.71
CA CYS A 30 -8.43 11.39 17.40
C CYS A 30 -9.68 11.16 16.54
N HIS A 31 -10.32 10.00 16.65
CA HIS A 31 -11.44 9.60 15.78
C HIS A 31 -12.82 9.69 16.43
N GLY A 32 -12.90 10.10 17.70
CA GLY A 32 -14.17 10.27 18.44
C GLY A 32 -14.76 8.95 18.93
N SER A 33 -15.71 8.99 19.86
CA SER A 33 -16.31 7.76 20.43
C SER A 33 -17.22 7.03 19.44
N ASN A 34 -17.77 7.76 18.47
CA ASN A 34 -18.77 7.31 17.52
C ASN A 34 -18.24 7.39 16.08
N LEU A 35 -16.92 7.31 15.87
CA LEU A 35 -16.25 7.41 14.57
C LEU A 35 -16.41 8.80 13.88
N GLU A 36 -16.89 9.81 14.60
CA GLU A 36 -17.25 11.12 14.06
C GLU A 36 -16.04 11.99 13.71
N GLY A 37 -14.84 11.59 14.16
CA GLY A 37 -13.63 12.40 14.04
C GLY A 37 -13.56 13.49 15.10
N VAL A 38 -12.36 14.01 15.32
CA VAL A 38 -12.11 15.12 16.22
C VAL A 38 -11.41 16.23 15.44
N SER A 39 -12.01 17.42 15.44
CA SER A 39 -11.44 18.60 14.77
C SER A 39 -9.97 18.78 15.16
N ASP A 40 -9.14 19.04 14.15
CA ASP A 40 -7.69 19.27 14.29
C ASP A 40 -6.89 18.10 14.89
N ARG A 41 -7.48 16.90 15.00
CA ARG A 41 -6.78 15.68 15.47
C ARG A 41 -6.89 14.48 14.54
N GLY A 42 -8.10 14.18 14.06
CA GLY A 42 -8.33 13.01 13.22
C GLY A 42 -9.64 13.11 12.44
N PRO A 43 -9.67 12.59 11.20
CA PRO A 43 -10.87 12.58 10.38
C PRO A 43 -11.93 11.62 10.94
N SER A 44 -13.15 11.75 10.45
CA SER A 44 -14.19 10.74 10.67
C SER A 44 -13.80 9.41 10.03
N LEU A 45 -14.20 8.31 10.68
CA LEU A 45 -14.08 6.95 10.17
C LEU A 45 -15.44 6.40 9.66
N ILE A 46 -16.47 7.24 9.56
CA ILE A 46 -17.75 6.85 8.96
C ILE A 46 -17.56 6.71 7.44
N GLY A 47 -17.98 5.58 6.88
CA GLY A 47 -17.93 5.28 5.45
C GLY A 47 -16.55 4.87 4.91
N VAL A 48 -15.50 4.80 5.75
CA VAL A 48 -14.15 4.42 5.29
C VAL A 48 -14.00 2.93 5.01
N GLY A 49 -14.82 2.10 5.67
CA GLY A 49 -14.84 0.64 5.54
C GLY A 49 -13.63 -0.08 6.12
N GLU A 50 -13.76 -1.41 6.25
CA GLU A 50 -12.69 -2.29 6.70
C GLU A 50 -11.44 -2.23 5.81
N ALA A 51 -11.59 -1.98 4.50
CA ALA A 51 -10.43 -1.91 3.59
C ALA A 51 -9.47 -0.77 3.98
N SER A 52 -9.99 0.39 4.39
CA SER A 52 -9.17 1.51 4.87
C SER A 52 -8.48 1.17 6.20
N VAL A 53 -9.21 0.54 7.12
CA VAL A 53 -8.69 0.11 8.43
C VAL A 53 -7.56 -0.88 8.24
N PHE A 54 -7.79 -1.94 7.45
CA PHE A 54 -6.78 -2.93 7.12
C PHE A 54 -5.53 -2.26 6.56
N PHE A 55 -5.68 -1.40 5.54
CA PHE A 55 -4.54 -0.76 4.92
C PHE A 55 -3.74 0.07 5.92
N GLN A 56 -4.40 0.93 6.70
CA GLN A 56 -3.71 1.84 7.61
C GLN A 56 -3.06 1.09 8.77
N VAL A 57 -3.74 0.11 9.35
CA VAL A 57 -3.28 -0.60 10.55
C VAL A 57 -2.28 -1.70 10.21
N SER A 58 -2.54 -2.55 9.20
CA SER A 58 -1.61 -3.63 8.80
C SER A 58 -0.29 -3.11 8.21
N THR A 59 -0.27 -1.86 7.75
CA THR A 59 0.97 -1.22 7.29
C THR A 59 1.67 -0.40 8.38
N GLY A 60 1.14 -0.40 9.61
CA GLY A 60 1.68 0.35 10.74
C GLY A 60 1.63 1.87 10.55
N ARG A 61 0.79 2.38 9.65
CA ARG A 61 0.54 3.82 9.48
C ARG A 61 -0.35 4.36 10.59
N MET A 62 -1.26 3.52 11.06
CA MET A 62 -2.10 3.77 12.22
C MET A 62 -1.84 2.70 13.30
N PRO A 63 -1.78 3.06 14.59
CA PRO A 63 -1.94 4.42 15.14
C PRO A 63 -0.79 5.36 14.77
N LEU A 64 -1.10 6.60 14.45
CA LEU A 64 -0.12 7.55 13.93
C LEU A 64 0.85 7.99 15.03
N ALA A 65 2.15 7.68 14.86
CA ALA A 65 3.18 8.04 15.85
C ALA A 65 3.40 9.55 15.98
N ARG A 66 3.27 10.31 14.88
CA ARG A 66 3.38 11.78 14.86
C ARG A 66 2.56 12.38 13.73
N GLN A 67 1.98 13.54 13.98
CA GLN A 67 1.35 14.34 12.94
C GLN A 67 2.40 14.84 11.94
N GLY A 68 2.06 14.84 10.66
CA GLY A 68 2.95 15.25 9.59
C GLY A 68 2.26 15.25 8.23
N GLU A 69 3.00 15.60 7.19
CA GLU A 69 2.47 15.70 5.82
C GLU A 69 1.86 14.37 5.31
N GLN A 70 2.41 13.24 5.74
CA GLN A 70 2.00 11.90 5.33
C GLN A 70 2.22 10.87 6.44
N ALA A 71 1.33 9.87 6.51
CA ALA A 71 1.52 8.69 7.33
C ALA A 71 2.43 7.69 6.61
N PHE A 72 3.66 7.55 7.11
CA PHE A 72 4.63 6.59 6.58
C PHE A 72 4.39 5.19 7.16
N ARG A 73 4.76 4.16 6.38
CA ARG A 73 4.78 2.76 6.87
C ARG A 73 5.63 2.69 8.14
N GLY A 74 5.14 1.97 9.15
CA GLY A 74 5.79 1.83 10.45
C GLY A 74 5.69 0.39 10.97
N PRO A 75 6.22 0.13 12.17
CA PRO A 75 5.97 -1.12 12.88
C PRO A 75 4.46 -1.31 13.10
N VAL A 76 3.99 -2.53 12.89
CA VAL A 76 2.58 -2.88 13.15
C VAL A 76 2.39 -3.03 14.66
N THR A 77 1.40 -2.33 15.21
CA THR A 77 1.10 -2.33 16.66
C THR A 77 0.15 -3.46 17.07
N PHE A 78 -0.74 -3.85 16.16
CA PHE A 78 -1.79 -4.82 16.41
C PHE A 78 -1.48 -6.15 15.72
N THR A 79 -1.95 -7.24 16.31
CA THR A 79 -1.94 -8.58 15.71
C THR A 79 -2.99 -8.68 14.59
N ASP A 80 -2.88 -9.69 13.74
CA ASP A 80 -3.85 -9.90 12.64
C ASP A 80 -5.28 -10.07 13.19
N ASP A 81 -5.46 -10.81 14.28
CA ASP A 81 -6.78 -10.98 14.94
C ASP A 81 -7.35 -9.65 15.47
N GLU A 82 -6.49 -8.79 16.04
CA GLU A 82 -6.90 -7.46 16.51
C GLU A 82 -7.24 -6.52 15.34
N ILE A 83 -6.55 -6.65 14.21
CA ILE A 83 -6.89 -5.92 12.98
C ILE A 83 -8.26 -6.36 12.47
N ASP A 84 -8.54 -7.66 12.44
CA ASP A 84 -9.84 -8.22 12.04
C ASP A 84 -10.98 -7.71 12.96
N GLN A 85 -10.74 -7.66 14.26
CA GLN A 85 -11.70 -7.10 15.22
C GLN A 85 -11.95 -5.60 15.00
N LEU A 86 -10.89 -4.81 14.80
CA LEU A 86 -11.02 -3.38 14.48
C LEU A 86 -11.76 -3.14 13.16
N MET A 87 -11.49 -3.97 12.15
CA MET A 87 -12.20 -3.96 10.87
C MET A 87 -13.70 -4.22 11.07
N ALA A 88 -14.04 -5.30 11.78
CA ALA A 88 -15.44 -5.66 12.07
C ALA A 88 -16.18 -4.53 12.80
N TYR A 89 -15.56 -3.94 13.82
CA TYR A 89 -16.15 -2.83 14.57
C TYR A 89 -16.41 -1.60 13.68
N ILE A 90 -15.42 -1.16 12.90
CA ILE A 90 -15.58 0.01 12.02
C ILE A 90 -16.56 -0.27 10.89
N GLN A 91 -16.55 -1.48 10.32
CA GLN A 91 -17.49 -1.87 9.26
C GLN A 91 -18.93 -1.90 9.78
N ALA A 92 -19.18 -2.42 10.99
CA ALA A 92 -20.51 -2.50 11.59
C ALA A 92 -21.09 -1.12 11.93
N ASN A 93 -20.25 -0.16 12.34
CA ASN A 93 -20.70 1.16 12.82
C ASN A 93 -20.61 2.27 11.77
N GLY A 94 -19.63 2.20 10.87
CA GLY A 94 -19.35 3.22 9.86
C GLY A 94 -19.70 2.81 8.43
N GLY A 95 -19.65 1.51 8.12
CA GLY A 95 -19.77 0.98 6.75
C GLY A 95 -18.64 1.44 5.83
N GLY A 96 -18.72 1.02 4.56
CA GLY A 96 -17.75 1.37 3.52
C GLY A 96 -17.26 0.16 2.71
N PRO A 97 -16.20 0.32 1.90
CA PRO A 97 -15.64 -0.74 1.08
C PRO A 97 -15.11 -1.92 1.91
N THR A 98 -15.47 -3.12 1.49
CA THR A 98 -15.02 -4.39 2.10
C THR A 98 -13.82 -4.96 1.37
N LEU A 99 -13.04 -5.78 2.06
CA LEU A 99 -11.93 -6.50 1.49
C LEU A 99 -12.42 -7.66 0.61
N PRO A 100 -11.68 -7.98 -0.47
CA PRO A 100 -11.95 -9.15 -1.27
C PRO A 100 -11.52 -10.44 -0.55
N SER A 101 -12.14 -11.55 -0.92
CA SER A 101 -11.68 -12.88 -0.56
C SER A 101 -11.06 -13.60 -1.77
N GLY A 102 -10.35 -14.70 -1.50
CA GLY A 102 -9.74 -15.54 -2.51
C GLY A 102 -8.33 -15.12 -2.93
N ASP A 103 -7.86 -15.69 -4.03
CA ASP A 103 -6.56 -15.35 -4.62
C ASP A 103 -6.65 -13.96 -5.27
N LEU A 104 -5.66 -13.11 -4.98
CA LEU A 104 -5.56 -11.75 -5.51
C LEU A 104 -4.57 -11.64 -6.68
N ARG A 105 -3.97 -12.77 -7.09
CA ARG A 105 -3.03 -12.87 -8.21
C ARG A 105 -3.60 -13.60 -9.43
N ASP A 106 -4.91 -13.89 -9.44
CA ASP A 106 -5.57 -14.63 -10.53
C ASP A 106 -5.87 -13.78 -11.79
N GLY A 107 -5.45 -12.51 -11.81
CA GLY A 107 -5.70 -11.59 -12.93
C GLY A 107 -4.71 -11.72 -14.09
N GLU A 108 -5.09 -11.21 -15.27
CA GLU A 108 -4.29 -11.31 -16.50
C GLU A 108 -3.08 -10.33 -16.47
N LEU A 109 -1.87 -10.88 -16.62
CA LEU A 109 -0.63 -10.14 -16.40
C LEU A 109 -0.43 -8.97 -17.38
N ALA A 110 -0.75 -9.15 -18.66
CA ALA A 110 -0.53 -8.10 -19.66
C ALA A 110 -1.50 -6.92 -19.46
N ALA A 111 -2.77 -7.20 -19.19
CA ALA A 111 -3.78 -6.22 -18.82
C ALA A 111 -3.39 -5.47 -17.54
N GLY A 112 -2.92 -6.20 -16.52
CA GLY A 112 -2.40 -5.60 -15.29
C GLY A 112 -1.27 -4.60 -15.55
N GLY A 113 -0.34 -4.96 -16.44
CA GLY A 113 0.74 -4.08 -16.86
C GLY A 113 0.27 -2.84 -17.60
N GLU A 114 -0.74 -2.94 -18.45
CA GLU A 114 -1.31 -1.77 -19.14
C GLU A 114 -2.03 -0.86 -18.15
N LEU A 115 -2.90 -1.42 -17.33
CA LEU A 115 -3.66 -0.69 -16.31
C LEU A 115 -2.74 0.03 -15.32
N PHE A 116 -1.68 -0.63 -14.85
CA PHE A 116 -0.71 -0.02 -13.96
C PHE A 116 0.03 1.16 -14.61
N ARG A 117 0.42 1.03 -15.88
CA ARG A 117 1.10 2.12 -16.61
C ARG A 117 0.19 3.33 -16.82
N LEU A 118 -1.09 3.08 -17.10
CA LEU A 118 -2.09 4.13 -17.30
C LEU A 118 -2.48 4.84 -16.00
N ASN A 119 -2.60 4.11 -14.88
CA ASN A 119 -3.24 4.62 -13.67
C ASN A 119 -2.28 4.86 -12.49
N CYS A 120 -1.14 4.16 -12.42
CA CYS A 120 -0.32 4.09 -11.21
C CYS A 120 1.13 4.55 -11.41
N ALA A 121 1.71 4.27 -12.59
CA ALA A 121 3.14 4.47 -12.87
C ALA A 121 3.57 5.95 -12.81
N SER A 122 2.65 6.89 -13.01
CA SER A 122 2.90 8.33 -12.88
C SER A 122 3.37 8.72 -11.47
N CYS A 123 2.92 7.99 -10.44
CA CYS A 123 3.31 8.20 -9.05
C CYS A 123 4.30 7.13 -8.57
N HIS A 124 4.02 5.85 -8.86
CA HIS A 124 4.77 4.72 -8.31
C HIS A 124 5.96 4.27 -9.17
N ASN A 125 6.28 4.97 -10.26
CA ASN A 125 7.25 4.57 -11.28
C ASN A 125 6.79 3.30 -12.05
N PHE A 126 7.28 3.12 -13.29
CA PHE A 126 7.02 1.92 -14.10
C PHE A 126 7.37 0.60 -13.41
N ALA A 127 8.39 0.63 -12.54
CA ALA A 127 8.85 -0.52 -11.78
C ALA A 127 8.23 -0.64 -10.38
N GLY A 128 7.25 0.20 -10.02
CA GLY A 128 6.62 0.18 -8.69
C GLY A 128 7.54 0.67 -7.56
N ARG A 129 8.65 1.33 -7.87
CA ARG A 129 9.68 1.75 -6.89
C ARG A 129 9.33 3.03 -6.12
N GLY A 130 8.21 3.68 -6.45
CA GLY A 130 7.78 4.92 -5.83
C GLY A 130 8.35 6.16 -6.51
N GLY A 131 8.03 7.32 -5.95
CA GLY A 131 8.39 8.62 -6.54
C GLY A 131 8.12 9.78 -5.59
N ALA A 132 8.82 10.89 -5.79
CA ALA A 132 8.59 12.10 -5.02
C ALA A 132 7.27 12.78 -5.46
N LEU A 133 6.49 13.25 -4.48
CA LEU A 133 5.27 14.03 -4.71
C LEU A 133 5.44 15.45 -4.16
N SER A 134 4.46 16.30 -4.42
CA SER A 134 4.43 17.68 -3.90
C SER A 134 4.34 17.71 -2.37
N SER A 135 4.78 18.82 -1.78
CA SER A 135 4.63 19.10 -0.33
C SER A 135 5.33 18.07 0.58
N GLY A 136 6.48 17.54 0.15
CA GLY A 136 7.27 16.62 0.97
C GLY A 136 6.68 15.21 1.11
N LYS A 137 5.61 14.91 0.36
CA LYS A 137 5.00 13.57 0.28
C LYS A 137 5.74 12.71 -0.73
N ASN A 138 5.58 11.39 -0.66
CA ASN A 138 6.08 10.47 -1.68
C ASN A 138 5.12 9.30 -1.91
N ALA A 139 5.15 8.76 -3.12
CA ALA A 139 4.59 7.46 -3.43
C ALA A 139 5.57 6.40 -2.91
N PRO A 140 5.11 5.45 -2.07
CA PRO A 140 5.99 4.41 -1.54
C PRO A 140 6.38 3.39 -2.61
N ASN A 141 7.48 2.67 -2.33
CA ASN A 141 7.83 1.44 -3.04
C ASN A 141 6.78 0.37 -2.75
N LEU A 142 6.32 -0.31 -3.81
CA LEU A 142 5.27 -1.32 -3.75
C LEU A 142 5.79 -2.71 -3.40
N SER A 143 7.10 -2.97 -3.46
CA SER A 143 7.69 -4.29 -3.15
C SER A 143 7.47 -4.78 -1.72
N GLU A 144 7.19 -3.85 -0.79
CA GLU A 144 6.93 -4.18 0.62
C GLU A 144 5.45 -4.43 0.92
N ALA A 145 4.57 -4.25 -0.06
CA ALA A 145 3.13 -4.42 0.12
C ALA A 145 2.70 -5.86 -0.13
N SER A 146 1.86 -6.40 0.76
CA SER A 146 1.13 -7.64 0.47
C SER A 146 0.04 -7.42 -0.56
N ASP A 147 -0.44 -8.48 -1.19
CA ASP A 147 -1.51 -8.42 -2.19
C ASP A 147 -2.77 -7.73 -1.64
N LEU A 148 -3.15 -8.10 -0.41
CA LEU A 148 -4.31 -7.52 0.26
C LEU A 148 -4.08 -6.04 0.61
N GLN A 149 -2.85 -5.65 0.97
CA GLN A 149 -2.50 -4.24 1.18
C GLN A 149 -2.58 -3.43 -0.12
N MET A 150 -2.16 -3.99 -1.25
CA MET A 150 -2.29 -3.33 -2.55
C MET A 150 -3.76 -3.15 -2.94
N TYR A 151 -4.58 -4.19 -2.75
CA TYR A 151 -6.02 -4.11 -3.03
C TYR A 151 -6.70 -3.07 -2.14
N ALA A 152 -6.43 -3.12 -0.84
CA ALA A 152 -6.95 -2.19 0.14
C ALA A 152 -6.49 -0.74 -0.13
N ALA A 153 -5.26 -0.53 -0.60
CA ALA A 153 -4.78 0.79 -1.02
C ALA A 153 -5.56 1.33 -2.22
N MET A 154 -5.83 0.50 -3.23
CA MET A 154 -6.65 0.90 -4.39
C MET A 154 -8.07 1.26 -3.97
N LEU A 155 -8.67 0.51 -3.03
CA LEU A 155 -10.02 0.81 -2.52
C LEU A 155 -10.08 2.04 -1.62
N SER A 156 -9.07 2.29 -0.80
CA SER A 156 -9.11 3.34 0.23
C SER A 156 -8.49 4.67 -0.22
N GLY A 157 -7.63 4.67 -1.24
CA GLY A 157 -6.98 5.88 -1.74
C GLY A 157 -6.15 6.60 -0.66
N PRO A 158 -5.08 5.98 -0.12
CA PRO A 158 -4.36 6.55 1.01
C PRO A 158 -3.61 7.84 0.64
N SER A 159 -3.72 8.85 1.51
CA SER A 159 -3.08 10.15 1.37
C SER A 159 -3.47 10.89 0.08
N ASN A 160 -2.59 10.95 -0.92
CA ASN A 160 -2.84 11.62 -2.19
C ASN A 160 -3.22 10.63 -3.32
N MET A 161 -3.27 9.34 -3.01
CA MET A 161 -3.65 8.32 -3.99
C MET A 161 -5.17 8.41 -4.25
N PRO A 162 -5.64 8.48 -5.51
CA PRO A 162 -7.05 8.43 -5.81
C PRO A 162 -7.70 7.14 -5.32
N VAL A 163 -8.99 7.21 -4.98
CA VAL A 163 -9.82 6.03 -4.69
C VAL A 163 -10.21 5.37 -6.00
N PHE A 164 -9.82 4.11 -6.18
CA PHE A 164 -10.19 3.27 -7.32
C PHE A 164 -11.30 2.30 -6.90
N GLY A 165 -12.53 2.80 -6.82
CA GLY A 165 -13.71 1.97 -6.56
C GLY A 165 -14.01 1.02 -7.73
N ASP A 166 -14.95 0.10 -7.53
CA ASP A 166 -15.26 -0.96 -8.52
C ASP A 166 -15.87 -0.42 -9.84
N ASN A 167 -16.33 0.83 -9.84
CA ASN A 167 -16.77 1.54 -11.05
C ASN A 167 -15.62 2.08 -11.89
N GLN A 168 -14.42 2.20 -11.33
CA GLN A 168 -13.23 2.71 -12.02
C GLN A 168 -12.25 1.60 -12.38
N LEU A 169 -12.03 0.65 -11.47
CA LEU A 169 -11.28 -0.58 -11.71
C LEU A 169 -12.07 -1.75 -11.14
N THR A 170 -12.45 -2.71 -11.99
CA THR A 170 -13.19 -3.89 -11.51
C THR A 170 -12.31 -4.74 -10.57
N PRO A 171 -12.90 -5.63 -9.76
CA PRO A 171 -12.12 -6.55 -8.94
C PRO A 171 -11.08 -7.36 -9.74
N GLU A 172 -11.42 -7.82 -10.94
CA GLU A 172 -10.52 -8.56 -11.83
C GLU A 172 -9.36 -7.67 -12.33
N GLU A 173 -9.64 -6.42 -12.67
CA GLU A 173 -8.61 -5.44 -13.07
C GLU A 173 -7.66 -5.12 -11.92
N LYS A 174 -8.17 -5.00 -10.69
CA LYS A 174 -7.35 -4.85 -9.48
C LYS A 174 -6.44 -6.06 -9.26
N ARG A 175 -6.97 -7.28 -9.39
CA ARG A 175 -6.17 -8.51 -9.29
C ARG A 175 -5.12 -8.60 -10.39
N ALA A 176 -5.43 -8.16 -11.61
CA ALA A 176 -4.47 -8.07 -12.70
C ALA A 176 -3.32 -7.11 -12.38
N ILE A 177 -3.62 -5.93 -11.85
CA ILE A 177 -2.61 -4.96 -11.40
C ILE A 177 -1.72 -5.56 -10.29
N ILE A 178 -2.32 -6.21 -9.29
CA ILE A 178 -1.58 -6.85 -8.20
C ILE A 178 -0.66 -7.94 -8.75
N ASN A 179 -1.18 -8.83 -9.60
CA ASN A 179 -0.39 -9.87 -10.25
C ASN A 179 0.80 -9.27 -11.01
N TYR A 180 0.59 -8.17 -11.75
CA TYR A 180 1.65 -7.46 -12.45
C TYR A 180 2.72 -6.89 -11.52
N VAL A 181 2.32 -6.18 -10.46
CA VAL A 181 3.28 -5.57 -9.53
C VAL A 181 4.11 -6.64 -8.82
N GLN A 182 3.47 -7.73 -8.36
CA GLN A 182 4.15 -8.82 -7.67
C GLN A 182 5.08 -9.60 -8.60
N THR A 183 4.62 -9.93 -9.81
CA THR A 183 5.46 -10.58 -10.83
C THR A 183 6.67 -9.71 -11.17
N LEU A 184 6.47 -8.40 -11.27
CA LEU A 184 7.56 -7.48 -11.54
C LEU A 184 8.57 -7.47 -10.40
N ASP A 185 8.14 -7.44 -9.15
CA ASP A 185 9.06 -7.44 -8.01
C ASP A 185 9.87 -8.75 -7.89
N GLU A 186 9.23 -9.88 -8.18
CA GLU A 186 9.87 -11.21 -8.17
C GLU A 186 10.77 -11.45 -9.40
N SER A 187 10.56 -10.73 -10.50
CA SER A 187 11.33 -10.92 -11.74
C SER A 187 12.81 -10.54 -11.57
N THR A 188 13.70 -11.27 -12.23
CA THR A 188 15.14 -10.94 -12.30
C THR A 188 15.40 -9.89 -13.38
N ASP A 189 16.38 -9.01 -13.14
CA ASP A 189 16.80 -7.99 -14.12
C ASP A 189 17.50 -8.64 -15.34
N PRO A 190 16.90 -8.56 -16.55
CA PRO A 190 17.58 -9.04 -17.75
C PRO A 190 18.69 -8.07 -18.13
N GLY A 191 19.93 -8.56 -18.22
CA GLY A 191 21.06 -7.78 -18.76
C GLY A 191 22.00 -7.15 -17.71
N GLY A 192 21.88 -7.49 -16.43
CA GLY A 192 22.84 -7.10 -15.40
C GLY A 192 22.18 -6.57 -14.13
N LEU A 193 22.86 -5.66 -13.44
CA LEU A 193 22.34 -5.04 -12.22
C LEU A 193 21.25 -4.02 -12.58
N GLY A 194 20.05 -4.12 -12.01
CA GLY A 194 18.96 -3.17 -12.28
C GLY A 194 19.08 -1.80 -11.60
N ILE A 195 20.10 -1.58 -10.77
CA ILE A 195 20.38 -0.29 -10.08
C ILE A 195 19.10 0.31 -9.43
N GLY A 196 18.38 -0.54 -8.68
CA GLY A 196 17.14 -0.16 -8.00
C GLY A 196 15.93 0.08 -8.92
N ARG A 197 16.05 -0.17 -10.23
CA ARG A 197 15.00 0.04 -11.26
C ARG A 197 14.43 1.45 -11.30
N ALA A 198 15.19 2.44 -10.82
CA ALA A 198 14.75 3.83 -10.74
C ALA A 198 14.99 4.60 -12.07
N GLY A 199 15.73 4.01 -13.01
CA GLY A 199 15.89 4.50 -14.38
C GLY A 199 17.21 5.26 -14.63
N PRO A 200 17.22 6.23 -15.57
CA PRO A 200 18.46 6.72 -16.18
C PRO A 200 19.34 7.57 -15.26
N VAL A 201 18.78 8.12 -14.16
CA VAL A 201 19.54 8.98 -13.24
C VAL A 201 20.60 8.19 -12.47
N PRO A 202 20.26 7.15 -11.68
CA PRO A 202 21.27 6.35 -11.00
C PRO A 202 22.17 5.56 -11.98
N GLU A 203 21.64 5.12 -13.12
CA GLU A 203 22.45 4.56 -14.21
C GLU A 203 23.54 5.55 -14.68
N GLY A 204 23.16 6.81 -14.89
CA GLY A 204 24.08 7.88 -15.27
C GLY A 204 25.17 8.14 -14.22
N VAL A 205 24.82 8.08 -12.93
CA VAL A 205 25.79 8.19 -11.83
C VAL A 205 26.78 7.03 -11.87
N VAL A 206 26.31 5.80 -12.11
CA VAL A 206 27.18 4.62 -12.24
C VAL A 206 28.10 4.75 -13.46
N ILE A 207 27.57 5.18 -14.62
CA ILE A 207 28.37 5.44 -15.82
C ILE A 207 29.44 6.49 -15.55
N TRP A 208 29.10 7.58 -14.86
CA TRP A 208 30.06 8.64 -14.55
C TRP A 208 31.13 8.23 -13.55
N LEU A 209 30.76 7.57 -12.45
CA LEU A 209 31.72 7.24 -11.41
C LEU A 209 32.57 6.02 -11.78
N LEU A 210 31.96 4.96 -12.30
CA LEU A 210 32.66 3.73 -12.65
C LEU A 210 33.10 3.71 -14.10
N GLY A 211 32.20 4.01 -15.04
CA GLY A 211 32.51 3.97 -16.47
C GLY A 211 33.60 4.99 -16.84
N MET A 212 33.36 6.28 -16.56
CA MET A 212 34.35 7.32 -16.84
C MET A 212 35.61 7.16 -15.98
N GLY A 213 35.46 6.74 -14.72
CA GLY A 213 36.60 6.47 -13.84
C GLY A 213 37.57 5.43 -14.41
N VAL A 214 37.04 4.29 -14.88
CA VAL A 214 37.85 3.23 -15.52
C VAL A 214 38.49 3.72 -16.82
N LEU A 215 37.76 4.49 -17.63
CA LEU A 215 38.29 5.06 -18.87
C LEU A 215 39.45 6.03 -18.60
N LEU A 216 39.31 6.93 -17.63
CA LEU A 216 40.36 7.89 -17.27
C LEU A 216 41.62 7.19 -16.73
N ILE A 217 41.46 6.14 -15.91
CA ILE A 217 42.57 5.31 -15.46
C ILE A 217 43.27 4.64 -16.65
N GLY A 218 42.51 4.10 -17.60
CA GLY A 218 43.05 3.50 -18.82
C GLY A 218 43.84 4.49 -19.67
N VAL A 219 43.28 5.70 -19.87
CA VAL A 219 43.95 6.78 -20.62
C VAL A 219 45.26 7.19 -19.93
N PHE A 220 45.25 7.37 -18.62
CA PHE A 220 46.46 7.72 -17.86
C PHE A 220 47.52 6.61 -17.91
N TRP A 221 47.10 5.35 -17.84
CA TRP A 221 48.00 4.20 -17.93
C TRP A 221 48.65 4.05 -19.30
N ILE A 222 47.89 4.26 -20.38
CA ILE A 222 48.44 4.25 -21.75
C ILE A 222 49.37 5.46 -21.95
N GLY A 223 48.93 6.65 -21.53
CA GLY A 223 49.70 7.88 -21.67
C GLY A 223 51.01 7.90 -20.87
N SER A 224 51.07 7.24 -19.70
CA SER A 224 52.31 7.12 -18.91
C SER A 224 53.31 6.09 -19.46
N LYS A 225 52.91 5.27 -20.43
CA LYS A 225 53.76 4.29 -21.12
C LYS A 225 54.20 4.72 -22.52
N ALA A 226 53.67 5.84 -23.04
CA ALA A 226 54.09 6.46 -24.30
C ALA A 226 55.21 7.47 -24.05
#